data_AF-A0A5N6TWX9-F1
#
_entry.id   AF-A0A5N6TWX9-F1
#
_cell.length_a   1.000
_cell.length_b   1.000
_cell.length_c   1.000
_cell.angle_alpha   90.00
_cell.angle_beta   90.00
_cell.angle_gamma   90.00
#
_symmetry.space_group_name_H-M   'P 1'
#
loop_
_entity.id
_entity.type
_entity.pdbx_description
1 polymer ?
#
loop_
_entity_poly.entity_id
_entity_poly.type
_entity_poly.pdbx_seq_one_letter_code
_entity_poly.pdbx_strand_id
1 'polypeptide(L)'
;MSCRMNHEELLAMEAICERDEIVDLRSLDYVSSYDDHLMCAICHCPFIRPVRLQCDHVFCQKCLNTAITSYVAGRDEFTCPTCRTPTNGVYLNVPRLLVNMCDDIRVKCPFTAEGCSEIIPRGHLQSHVDKYCGYRLVDCPSSFCSKKSRRKDIHPENKCMHELHKCSRCDEEIMEQDYEDYRSTYKNYVRA
;
A
#
# COMPACT_ATOMS: atom_id res chain seq x y z
N MET A 1 24.16 17.94 9.38
CA MET A 1 24.55 17.83 7.96
C MET A 1 23.28 17.88 7.12
N SER A 2 22.94 19.03 6.55
CA SER A 2 21.76 19.20 5.71
C SER A 2 22.05 18.65 4.32
N CYS A 3 21.48 17.49 3.99
CA CYS A 3 21.52 16.93 2.63
C CYS A 3 20.51 17.73 1.78
N ARG A 4 20.95 18.91 1.33
CA ARG A 4 20.25 19.72 0.33
C ARG A 4 20.46 19.04 -1.00
N MET A 5 19.37 18.78 -1.71
CA MET A 5 19.40 18.23 -3.05
C MET A 5 18.80 19.23 -4.03
N ASN A 6 19.29 19.23 -5.26
CA ASN A 6 18.62 19.90 -6.35
C ASN A 6 17.51 19.00 -6.94
N HIS A 7 16.75 19.52 -7.90
CA HIS A 7 15.64 18.79 -8.52
C HIS A 7 16.11 17.55 -9.31
N GLU A 8 17.24 17.62 -9.99
CA GLU A 8 17.78 16.52 -10.80
C GLU A 8 18.20 15.33 -9.90
N GLU A 9 18.84 15.63 -8.78
CA GLU A 9 19.27 14.62 -7.81
C GLU A 9 18.06 13.95 -7.14
N LEU A 10 16.99 14.70 -6.87
CA LEU A 10 15.75 14.16 -6.30
C LEU A 10 15.06 13.18 -7.26
N LEU A 11 15.04 13.50 -8.55
CA LEU A 11 14.47 12.64 -9.60
C LEU A 11 15.29 11.34 -9.75
N ALA A 12 16.62 11.41 -9.61
CA ALA A 12 17.48 10.22 -9.67
C ALA A 12 17.24 9.22 -8.52
N MET A 13 16.76 9.68 -7.35
CA MET A 13 16.48 8.80 -6.20
C MET A 13 15.24 7.91 -6.36
N GLU A 14 14.28 8.29 -7.21
CA GLU A 14 13.03 7.52 -7.37
C GLU A 14 13.25 6.10 -7.88
N ALA A 15 14.24 5.88 -8.74
CA ALA A 15 14.48 4.59 -9.39
C ALA A 15 14.90 3.45 -8.45
N ILE A 16 15.22 3.74 -7.18
CA ILE A 16 15.72 2.76 -6.20
C ILE A 16 14.60 2.27 -5.27
N CYS A 17 13.57 3.07 -5.04
CA CYS A 17 12.57 2.84 -3.99
C CYS A 17 11.29 2.11 -4.46
N GLU A 18 11.20 1.72 -5.74
CA GLU A 18 9.99 1.12 -6.32
C GLU A 18 9.95 -0.40 -6.25
N ARG A 19 11.01 -1.07 -5.78
CA ARG A 19 11.14 -2.52 -5.98
C ARG A 19 10.44 -3.42 -4.94
N ASP A 20 9.99 -2.90 -3.79
CA ASP A 20 9.57 -3.77 -2.67
C ASP A 20 8.23 -3.41 -1.97
N GLU A 21 7.44 -2.45 -2.47
CA GLU A 21 6.18 -2.07 -1.81
C GLU A 21 4.98 -2.84 -2.38
N ILE A 22 4.53 -3.84 -1.61
CA ILE A 22 3.29 -4.62 -1.89
C ILE A 22 2.04 -3.79 -1.56
N VAL A 23 2.18 -2.82 -0.66
CA VAL A 23 1.07 -2.02 -0.14
C VAL A 23 1.10 -0.63 -0.76
N ASP A 24 0.02 -0.25 -1.44
CA ASP A 24 -0.18 1.13 -1.87
C ASP A 24 -0.75 1.96 -0.71
N LEU A 25 0.09 2.81 -0.13
CA LEU A 25 -0.28 3.68 0.99
C LEU A 25 -1.32 4.75 0.62
N ARG A 26 -1.58 5.01 -0.66
CA ARG A 26 -2.60 5.99 -1.11
C ARG A 26 -4.02 5.42 -1.14
N SER A 27 -4.17 4.10 -1.21
CA SER A 27 -5.47 3.41 -1.35
C SER A 27 -5.91 2.67 -0.07
N LEU A 28 -5.40 3.08 1.09
CA LEU A 28 -5.73 2.47 2.38
C LEU A 28 -7.09 2.88 2.91
N ASP A 29 -7.76 1.96 3.59
CA ASP A 29 -8.99 2.22 4.35
C ASP A 29 -8.63 2.63 5.80
N TYR A 30 -8.95 3.88 6.14
CA TYR A 30 -8.63 4.50 7.43
C TYR A 30 -9.75 4.26 8.44
N VAL A 31 -9.38 3.82 9.65
CA VAL A 31 -10.36 3.47 10.70
C VAL A 31 -10.95 4.71 11.38
N SER A 32 -10.19 5.80 11.42
CA SER A 32 -10.61 7.09 11.97
C SER A 32 -10.11 8.23 11.11
N SER A 33 -10.73 9.39 11.25
CA SER A 33 -10.15 10.64 10.76
C SER A 33 -8.77 10.85 11.40
N TYR A 34 -7.87 11.46 10.65
CA TYR A 34 -6.56 11.91 11.12
C TYR A 34 -6.45 13.43 10.89
N ASP A 35 -5.40 14.03 11.43
CA ASP A 35 -5.19 15.48 11.32
C ASP A 35 -4.84 15.88 9.88
N ASP A 36 -5.57 16.87 9.34
CA ASP A 36 -5.39 17.38 7.98
C ASP A 36 -3.99 17.97 7.73
N HIS A 37 -3.29 18.41 8.77
CA HIS A 37 -1.91 18.89 8.68
C HIS A 37 -0.91 17.78 8.31
N LEU A 38 -1.33 16.50 8.35
CA LEU A 38 -0.53 15.36 7.89
C LEU A 38 -0.69 15.09 6.39
N MET A 39 -1.54 15.85 5.69
CA MET A 39 -1.83 15.61 4.27
C MET A 39 -0.90 16.36 3.32
N CYS A 40 -0.52 15.66 2.25
CA CYS A 40 0.13 16.30 1.12
C CYS A 40 -0.89 17.10 0.30
N ALA A 41 -0.59 18.38 0.06
CA ALA A 41 -1.44 19.28 -0.73
C ALA A 41 -1.59 18.92 -2.22
N ILE A 42 -0.87 17.90 -2.72
CA ILE A 42 -0.97 17.44 -4.11
C ILE A 42 -1.87 16.20 -4.21
N CYS A 43 -1.65 15.17 -3.38
CA CYS A 43 -2.42 13.92 -3.45
C CYS A 43 -3.50 13.79 -2.39
N HIS A 44 -3.62 14.72 -1.46
CA HIS A 44 -4.59 14.71 -0.37
C HIS A 44 -4.59 13.42 0.46
N CYS A 45 -3.41 12.80 0.59
CA CYS A 45 -3.17 11.62 1.43
C CYS A 45 -2.16 11.98 2.52
N PRO A 46 -2.11 11.23 3.64
CA PRO A 46 -1.03 11.37 4.62
C PRO A 46 0.32 11.25 3.95
N PHE A 47 1.32 12.03 4.39
CA PHE A 47 2.61 12.08 3.72
C PHE A 47 3.25 10.69 3.51
N ILE A 48 3.71 10.43 2.29
CA ILE A 48 4.45 9.23 1.89
C ILE A 48 5.84 9.69 1.47
N ARG A 49 6.86 9.25 2.22
CA ARG A 49 8.26 9.69 2.06
C ARG A 49 8.34 11.23 1.92
N PRO A 50 7.95 11.97 2.97
CA PRO A 50 7.86 13.42 2.87
C PRO A 50 9.22 14.05 2.53
N VAL A 51 9.17 15.10 1.73
CA VAL A 51 10.29 15.99 1.42
C VAL A 51 9.87 17.43 1.66
N ARG A 52 10.81 18.27 2.08
CA ARG A 52 10.55 19.67 2.43
C ARG A 52 11.23 20.60 1.43
N LEU A 53 10.53 21.65 1.01
CA LEU A 53 11.08 22.75 0.19
C LEU A 53 11.75 23.81 1.06
N GLN A 54 12.47 24.75 0.45
CA GLN A 54 13.10 25.86 1.17
C GLN A 54 12.09 26.77 1.90
N CYS A 55 10.87 26.87 1.39
CA CYS A 55 9.74 27.59 2.00
C CYS A 55 9.02 26.76 3.09
N ASP A 56 9.63 25.71 3.62
CA ASP A 56 9.12 24.80 4.67
C ASP A 56 7.87 23.97 4.36
N HIS A 57 7.21 24.19 3.22
CA HIS A 57 6.15 23.29 2.75
C HIS A 57 6.66 21.87 2.49
N VAL A 58 5.85 20.90 2.91
CA VAL A 58 6.15 19.47 2.82
C VAL A 58 5.24 18.80 1.80
N PHE A 59 5.78 17.87 1.03
CA PHE A 59 5.04 17.09 0.03
C PHE A 59 5.53 15.64 0.03
N CYS A 60 4.73 14.71 -0.49
CA CYS A 60 5.23 13.37 -0.81
C CYS A 60 6.30 13.49 -1.90
N GLN A 61 7.41 12.76 -1.77
CA GLN A 61 8.50 12.75 -2.76
C GLN A 61 7.99 12.61 -4.20
N LYS A 62 7.20 11.56 -4.48
CA LYS A 62 6.66 11.30 -5.83
C LYS A 62 5.75 12.42 -6.35
N CYS A 63 4.98 13.03 -5.46
CA CYS A 63 4.08 14.11 -5.84
C CYS A 63 4.87 15.37 -6.22
N LEU A 64 5.91 15.70 -5.46
CA LEU A 64 6.79 16.82 -5.78
C LEU A 64 7.57 16.57 -7.07
N ASN A 65 8.11 15.37 -7.27
CA ASN A 65 8.82 14.99 -8.49
C ASN A 65 7.94 15.11 -9.73
N THR A 66 6.71 14.59 -9.67
CA THR A 66 5.74 14.74 -10.76
C THR A 66 5.45 16.23 -11.03
N ALA A 67 5.27 17.02 -9.98
CA ALA A 67 5.04 18.46 -10.12
C ALA A 67 6.23 19.16 -10.81
N ILE A 68 7.46 18.91 -10.37
CA ILE A 68 8.69 19.45 -10.97
C ILE A 68 8.77 19.06 -12.45
N THR A 69 8.66 17.77 -12.78
CA THR A 69 8.78 17.29 -14.17
C THR A 69 7.71 17.90 -15.08
N SER A 70 6.48 18.07 -14.58
CA SER A 70 5.40 18.72 -15.34
C SER A 70 5.61 20.22 -15.56
N TYR A 71 6.33 20.90 -14.67
CA TYR A 71 6.54 22.35 -14.69
C TYR A 71 7.78 22.77 -15.48
N VAL A 72 8.84 21.96 -15.45
CA VAL A 72 10.16 22.28 -16.03
C VAL A 72 10.18 22.15 -17.56
N ALA A 73 9.12 21.60 -18.18
CA ALA A 73 8.99 21.52 -19.65
C ALA A 73 8.87 22.88 -20.39
N GLY A 74 9.17 24.01 -19.74
CA GLY A 74 9.22 25.32 -20.39
C GLY A 74 9.62 26.54 -19.54
N ARG A 75 10.17 26.37 -18.31
CA ARG A 75 10.62 27.49 -17.45
C ARG A 75 11.83 27.08 -16.60
N ASP A 76 12.76 28.02 -16.39
CA ASP A 76 13.99 27.81 -15.61
C ASP A 76 13.77 27.73 -14.08
N GLU A 77 12.59 28.13 -13.57
CA GLU A 77 12.32 28.20 -12.13
C GLU A 77 11.03 27.46 -11.74
N PHE A 78 11.18 26.41 -10.91
CA PHE A 78 10.06 25.74 -10.24
C PHE A 78 9.58 26.55 -9.04
N THR A 79 8.27 26.56 -8.82
CA THR A 79 7.63 27.29 -7.72
C THR A 79 6.84 26.34 -6.82
N CYS A 80 6.84 26.59 -5.51
CA CYS A 80 6.11 25.78 -4.55
C CYS A 80 4.60 25.70 -4.92
N PRO A 81 3.99 24.50 -4.99
CA PRO A 81 2.57 24.35 -5.30
C PRO A 81 1.61 25.04 -4.31
N THR A 82 2.05 25.25 -3.07
CA THR A 82 1.22 25.86 -2.02
C THR A 82 1.36 27.38 -1.98
N CYS A 83 2.58 27.92 -1.91
CA CYS A 83 2.82 29.35 -1.68
C CYS A 83 3.44 30.08 -2.87
N ARG A 84 3.73 29.38 -3.98
CA ARG A 84 4.33 29.92 -5.21
C ARG A 84 5.73 30.52 -5.04
N THR A 85 6.37 30.35 -3.88
CA THR A 85 7.75 30.77 -3.67
C THR A 85 8.68 30.01 -4.62
N PRO A 86 9.57 30.69 -5.37
CA PRO A 86 10.59 30.05 -6.18
C PRO A 86 11.47 29.16 -5.29
N THR A 87 11.70 27.93 -5.72
CA THR A 87 12.45 26.96 -4.92
C THR A 87 13.37 26.14 -5.82
N ASN A 88 14.64 26.05 -5.41
CA ASN A 88 15.68 25.30 -6.12
C ASN A 88 16.29 24.17 -5.26
N GLY A 89 15.88 24.07 -3.99
CA GLY A 89 16.39 23.11 -3.03
C GLY A 89 15.29 22.25 -2.44
N VAL A 90 15.50 20.94 -2.47
CA VAL A 90 14.71 19.96 -1.75
C VAL A 90 15.53 19.39 -0.61
N TYR A 91 14.87 19.20 0.52
CA TYR A 91 15.50 18.72 1.74
C TYR A 91 14.82 17.44 2.22
N LEU A 92 15.62 16.39 2.41
CA LEU A 92 15.15 15.11 2.94
C LEU A 92 15.04 15.09 4.47
N ASN A 93 15.54 16.13 5.16
CA ASN A 93 15.55 16.22 6.61
C ASN A 93 14.19 16.68 7.18
N VAL A 94 13.13 15.96 6.85
CA VAL A 94 11.81 16.20 7.44
C VAL A 94 11.82 15.77 8.92
N PRO A 95 11.23 16.54 9.85
CA PRO A 95 11.15 16.16 11.25
C PRO A 95 10.57 14.74 11.43
N ARG A 96 11.29 13.89 12.17
CA ARG A 96 10.88 12.51 12.44
C ARG A 96 9.48 12.41 13.05
N LEU A 97 9.10 13.40 13.86
CA LEU A 97 7.77 13.50 14.44
C LEU A 97 6.67 13.48 13.36
N LEU A 98 6.83 14.19 12.24
CA LEU A 98 5.85 14.20 11.16
C LEU A 98 5.67 12.80 10.54
N VAL A 99 6.78 12.09 10.32
CA VAL A 99 6.76 10.73 9.79
C VAL A 99 6.07 9.79 10.77
N ASN A 100 6.45 9.84 12.05
CA ASN A 100 5.84 9.01 13.09
C ASN A 100 4.33 9.25 13.23
N MET A 101 3.89 10.52 13.21
CA MET A 101 2.47 10.85 13.25
C MET A 101 1.70 10.27 12.06
N CYS A 102 2.29 10.25 10.86
CA CYS A 102 1.66 9.59 9.71
C CYS A 102 1.66 8.06 9.85
N ASP A 103 2.70 7.49 10.43
CA ASP A 103 2.87 6.03 10.57
C ASP A 103 1.99 5.42 11.67
N ASP A 104 1.61 6.22 12.67
CA ASP A 104 0.72 5.82 13.76
C ASP A 104 -0.76 5.77 13.37
N ILE A 105 -1.13 6.35 12.21
CA ILE A 105 -2.50 6.34 11.69
C ILE A 105 -2.99 4.88 11.53
N ARG A 106 -4.18 4.57 12.05
CA ARG A 106 -4.76 3.22 12.03
C ARG A 106 -5.52 2.95 10.73
N VAL A 107 -5.17 1.84 10.09
CA VAL A 107 -5.72 1.42 8.81
C VAL A 107 -6.12 -0.05 8.86
N LYS A 108 -7.12 -0.42 8.06
CA LYS A 108 -7.48 -1.82 7.85
C LYS A 108 -6.50 -2.49 6.88
N CYS A 109 -6.30 -3.79 7.04
CA CYS A 109 -5.53 -4.56 6.07
C CYS A 109 -6.20 -4.51 4.68
N PRO A 110 -5.44 -4.30 3.58
CA PRO A 110 -5.99 -4.33 2.21
C PRO A 110 -6.71 -5.65 1.86
N PHE A 111 -6.35 -6.75 2.53
CA PHE A 111 -6.96 -8.07 2.36
C PHE A 111 -8.17 -8.28 3.28
N THR A 112 -8.89 -7.20 3.65
CA THR A 112 -10.14 -7.31 4.41
C THR A 112 -11.20 -8.12 3.66
N ALA A 113 -11.29 -7.94 2.33
CA ALA A 113 -12.19 -8.70 1.47
C ALA A 113 -11.90 -10.22 1.50
N GLU A 114 -10.63 -10.61 1.67
CA GLU A 114 -10.21 -12.01 1.74
C GLU A 114 -10.42 -12.63 3.13
N GLY A 115 -10.70 -11.80 4.15
CA GLY A 115 -11.00 -12.20 5.52
C GLY A 115 -10.05 -11.66 6.59
N CYS A 116 -9.08 -10.79 6.25
CA CYS A 116 -8.22 -10.17 7.26
C CYS A 116 -8.92 -9.03 7.99
N SER A 117 -9.24 -9.19 9.27
CA SER A 117 -9.88 -8.14 10.09
C SER A 117 -8.90 -7.27 10.90
N GLU A 118 -7.59 -7.40 10.65
CA GLU A 118 -6.56 -6.71 11.41
C GLU A 118 -6.54 -5.19 11.15
N ILE A 119 -6.42 -4.43 12.24
CA ILE A 119 -6.26 -2.97 12.23
C ILE A 119 -4.86 -2.63 12.73
N ILE A 120 -4.04 -2.10 11.83
CA ILE A 120 -2.59 -1.97 12.03
C ILE A 120 -2.18 -0.49 11.86
N PRO A 121 -1.15 0.01 12.57
CA PRO A 121 -0.56 1.30 12.23
C PRO A 121 -0.02 1.30 10.80
N ARG A 122 -0.25 2.38 10.05
CA ARG A 122 0.16 2.54 8.65
C ARG A 122 1.63 2.16 8.43
N GLY A 123 2.53 2.58 9.32
CA GLY A 123 3.97 2.29 9.21
C GLY A 123 4.34 0.81 9.34
N HIS A 124 3.48 -0.02 9.95
CA HIS A 124 3.69 -1.46 10.13
C HIS A 124 2.94 -2.30 9.09
N LEU A 125 2.09 -1.69 8.26
CA LEU A 125 1.20 -2.40 7.36
C LEU A 125 1.96 -3.23 6.31
N GLN A 126 3.04 -2.68 5.74
CA GLN A 126 3.87 -3.39 4.77
C GLN A 126 4.48 -4.67 5.38
N SER A 127 4.97 -4.60 6.62
CA SER A 127 5.50 -5.76 7.35
C SER A 127 4.41 -6.81 7.63
N HIS A 128 3.23 -6.36 8.05
CA HIS A 128 2.06 -7.22 8.23
C HIS A 128 1.73 -7.97 6.93
N VAL A 129 1.47 -7.24 5.84
CA VAL A 129 1.12 -7.83 4.55
C VAL A 129 2.22 -8.76 4.06
N ASP A 130 3.47 -8.36 4.19
CA ASP A 130 4.57 -9.13 3.63
C ASP A 130 4.83 -10.42 4.41
N LYS A 131 4.86 -10.37 5.74
CA LYS A 131 5.38 -11.48 6.58
C LYS A 131 4.31 -12.23 7.36
N TYR A 132 3.22 -11.57 7.74
CA TYR A 132 2.30 -12.08 8.76
C TYR A 132 0.87 -12.31 8.25
N CYS A 133 0.45 -11.62 7.19
CA CYS A 133 -0.91 -11.71 6.68
C CYS A 133 -1.15 -13.06 6.02
N GLY A 134 -1.90 -13.94 6.70
CA GLY A 134 -2.35 -15.22 6.14
C GLY A 134 -3.31 -15.07 4.96
N TYR A 135 -4.01 -13.95 4.88
CA TYR A 135 -4.98 -13.65 3.83
C TYR A 135 -4.35 -13.00 2.59
N ARG A 136 -3.06 -12.68 2.62
CA ARG A 136 -2.35 -12.16 1.44
C ARG A 136 -2.47 -13.17 0.30
N LEU A 137 -2.89 -12.69 -0.86
CA LEU A 137 -2.91 -13.47 -2.09
C LEU A 137 -1.49 -13.64 -2.61
N VAL A 138 -1.10 -14.89 -2.84
CA VAL A 138 0.18 -15.29 -3.42
C VAL A 138 -0.07 -16.23 -4.59
N ASP A 139 0.86 -16.28 -5.53
CA ASP A 139 0.74 -17.18 -6.67
C ASP A 139 0.82 -18.64 -6.22
N CYS A 140 0.04 -19.50 -6.87
CA CYS A 140 0.07 -20.93 -6.60
C CYS A 140 1.50 -21.46 -6.85
N PRO A 141 2.07 -22.27 -5.94
CA PRO A 141 3.41 -22.82 -6.13
C PRO A 141 3.47 -23.85 -7.27
N SER A 142 2.33 -24.34 -7.75
CA SER A 142 2.27 -25.26 -8.88
C SER A 142 2.61 -24.54 -10.19
N SER A 143 3.62 -25.05 -10.91
CA SER A 143 4.06 -24.50 -12.20
C SER A 143 3.00 -24.54 -13.30
N PHE A 144 1.95 -25.34 -13.12
CA PHE A 144 0.84 -25.49 -14.08
C PHE A 144 -0.40 -24.68 -13.69
N CYS A 145 -0.34 -23.89 -12.61
CA CYS A 145 -1.45 -23.06 -12.15
C CYS A 145 -1.05 -21.58 -12.10
N SER A 146 -1.82 -20.73 -12.77
CA SER A 146 -1.65 -19.26 -12.73
C SER A 146 -2.62 -18.57 -11.77
N LYS A 147 -3.38 -19.33 -10.97
CA LYS A 147 -4.32 -18.77 -9.99
C LYS A 147 -3.59 -18.39 -8.71
N LYS A 148 -4.19 -17.49 -7.93
CA LYS A 148 -3.71 -17.05 -6.63
C LYS A 148 -4.47 -17.77 -5.51
N SER A 149 -3.82 -17.94 -4.37
CA SER A 149 -4.43 -18.46 -3.14
C SER A 149 -4.07 -17.58 -1.97
N ARG A 150 -4.90 -17.59 -0.93
CA ARG A 150 -4.54 -16.98 0.36
C ARG A 150 -3.34 -17.74 0.92
N ARG A 151 -2.35 -17.03 1.46
CA ARG A 151 -1.13 -17.64 2.02
C ARG A 151 -1.41 -18.77 3.02
N LYS A 152 -2.44 -18.61 3.85
CA LYS A 152 -2.85 -19.60 4.85
C LYS A 152 -3.44 -20.89 4.24
N ASP A 153 -3.92 -20.84 2.99
CA ASP A 153 -4.59 -21.96 2.31
C ASP A 153 -3.65 -22.69 1.34
N ILE A 154 -2.37 -22.30 1.27
CA ILE A 154 -1.39 -23.06 0.51
C ILE A 154 -1.21 -24.42 1.18
N HIS A 155 -1.41 -25.49 0.42
CA HIS A 155 -1.18 -26.84 0.89
C HIS A 155 0.29 -27.01 1.34
N PRO A 156 0.58 -27.64 2.49
CA PRO A 156 1.94 -27.79 3.01
C PRO A 156 2.92 -28.46 2.02
N GLU A 157 2.41 -29.34 1.16
CA GLU A 157 3.18 -30.04 0.13
C GLU A 157 3.23 -29.29 -1.22
N ASN A 158 2.83 -28.02 -1.27
CA ASN A 158 2.74 -27.20 -2.49
C ASN A 158 1.86 -27.80 -3.59
N LYS A 159 0.90 -28.65 -3.20
CA LYS A 159 -0.12 -29.18 -4.10
C LYS A 159 -1.09 -28.07 -4.50
N CYS A 160 -1.45 -28.04 -5.78
CA CYS A 160 -2.49 -27.15 -6.27
C CYS A 160 -3.85 -27.56 -5.70
N MET A 161 -4.56 -26.64 -5.07
CA MET A 161 -5.92 -26.83 -4.53
C MET A 161 -6.98 -26.11 -5.38
N HIS A 162 -6.65 -25.78 -6.63
CA HIS A 162 -7.55 -25.09 -7.57
C HIS A 162 -8.34 -26.05 -8.48
N GLU A 163 -8.32 -27.35 -8.16
CA GLU A 163 -9.18 -28.35 -8.78
C GLU A 163 -10.63 -28.18 -8.28
N LEU A 164 -11.60 -28.46 -9.15
CA LEU A 164 -13.02 -28.40 -8.81
C LEU A 164 -13.40 -29.69 -8.09
N HIS A 165 -13.88 -29.54 -6.85
CA HIS A 165 -14.41 -30.61 -6.05
C HIS A 165 -15.95 -30.56 -6.07
N LYS A 166 -16.58 -31.66 -6.51
CA LYS A 166 -18.04 -31.77 -6.54
C LYS A 166 -18.59 -32.03 -5.14
N CYS A 167 -19.48 -31.19 -4.65
CA CYS A 167 -20.08 -31.38 -3.33
C CYS A 167 -21.16 -32.47 -3.38
N SER A 168 -20.99 -33.55 -2.61
CA SER A 168 -21.93 -34.68 -2.59
C SER A 168 -23.32 -34.38 -2.02
N ARG A 169 -23.60 -33.15 -1.57
CA ARG A 169 -24.89 -32.75 -0.96
C ARG A 169 -25.72 -31.81 -1.81
N CYS A 170 -25.08 -30.92 -2.55
CA CYS A 170 -25.74 -29.94 -3.43
C CYS A 170 -25.41 -30.14 -4.91
N ASP A 171 -24.52 -31.08 -5.23
CA ASP A 171 -24.03 -31.39 -6.58
C ASP A 171 -23.27 -30.24 -7.28
N GLU A 172 -23.02 -29.14 -6.57
CA GLU A 172 -22.27 -27.98 -7.06
C GLU A 172 -20.75 -28.24 -7.11
N GLU A 173 -20.11 -27.68 -8.12
CA GLU A 173 -18.65 -27.73 -8.31
C GLU A 173 -18.00 -26.52 -7.61
N ILE A 174 -17.23 -26.77 -6.56
CA ILE A 174 -16.58 -25.73 -5.76
C ILE A 174 -15.06 -25.96 -5.81
N MET A 175 -14.27 -24.89 -5.88
CA MET A 175 -12.81 -25.04 -5.81
C MET A 175 -12.40 -25.63 -4.45
N GLU A 176 -11.46 -26.57 -4.46
CA GLU A 176 -11.05 -27.28 -3.24
C GLU A 176 -10.56 -26.32 -2.14
N GLN A 177 -9.86 -25.24 -2.51
CA GLN A 177 -9.43 -24.17 -1.60
C GLN A 177 -10.58 -23.44 -0.85
N ASP A 178 -11.79 -23.40 -1.44
CA ASP A 178 -12.94 -22.68 -0.90
C ASP A 178 -13.98 -23.64 -0.30
N TYR A 179 -13.70 -24.95 -0.32
CA TYR A 179 -14.65 -25.99 0.07
C TYR A 179 -14.99 -25.97 1.56
N GLU A 180 -14.02 -25.66 2.44
CA GLU A 180 -14.26 -25.55 3.88
C GLU A 180 -15.15 -24.35 4.23
N ASP A 181 -14.86 -23.20 3.61
CA ASP A 181 -15.67 -21.99 3.73
C ASP A 181 -17.09 -22.27 3.22
N TYR A 182 -17.24 -22.83 2.01
CA TYR A 182 -18.53 -23.24 1.44
C TYR A 182 -19.31 -24.20 2.36
N ARG A 183 -18.64 -25.22 2.91
CA ARG A 183 -19.26 -26.21 3.80
C ARG A 183 -19.77 -25.57 5.10
N SER A 184 -19.08 -24.55 5.62
CA SER A 184 -19.50 -23.83 6.81
C SER A 184 -20.76 -22.98 6.54
N THR A 185 -20.81 -22.30 5.40
CA THR A 185 -21.94 -21.46 4.98
C THR A 185 -23.18 -22.29 4.65
N TYR A 186 -23.00 -23.40 3.92
CA TYR A 186 -24.10 -24.31 3.56
C TYR A 186 -24.70 -25.01 4.80
N LYS A 187 -23.89 -25.34 5.81
CA LYS A 187 -24.40 -25.88 7.09
C LYS A 187 -25.28 -24.88 7.86
N ASN A 188 -25.01 -23.59 7.74
CA ASN A 188 -25.80 -22.54 8.40
C ASN A 188 -27.13 -22.31 7.67
N TYR A 189 -27.15 -22.44 6.35
CA TYR A 189 -28.36 -22.27 5.53
C TYR A 189 -29.40 -23.39 5.74
N VAL A 190 -28.97 -24.63 5.98
CA VAL A 190 -29.86 -25.80 6.17
C VAL A 190 -30.35 -25.97 7.62
N ARG A 191 -29.92 -25.09 8.54
CA ARG A 191 -30.32 -25.07 9.97
C ARG A 191 -31.26 -23.92 10.34
N ALA A 192 -31.56 -23.02 9.42
CA ALA A 192 -32.60 -21.98 9.55
C ALA A 192 -33.91 -22.48 8.93
#